data_AF-A0A7V9JCJ9-F1
#
_entry.id   AF-A0A7V9JCJ9-F1
#
_cell.length_a   1.000
_cell.length_b   1.000
_cell.length_c   1.000
_cell.angle_alpha   90.00
_cell.angle_beta   90.00
_cell.angle_gamma   90.00
#
_symmetry.space_group_name_H-M   'P 1'
#
loop_
_entity.id
_entity.type
_entity.pdbx_description
1 polymer ?
#
loop_
_entity_poly.entity_id
_entity_poly.type
_entity_poly.pdbx_seq_one_letter_code
_entity_poly.pdbx_strand_id
1 'polypeptide(L)'
;MREAAFVLAIDMGSSWCKAAYVDATGQTVSEGRVYTRGGPPFGHDAAELARSWTALVEAIHKANDGLRMLGHVPSPDAIAISCRKAPGVWLDGNNEPVNVPRAAIEGVDRDDIDDSYAADVWGDSDPFAYGYGLDLIGNTRWLRHHFPDECSRVRKAGTLHTWLVWKLTGCWVTSLAAGAGQFAWPEAVTILTGLPTNAFPHVTESFRPVATVTAFAAKSLGLPVDIPVVAGTHDGAAANLGVGAVGPGDACLTLGTNGVLRVVTGARLFRQFGYPIVEGRWAMVRDIVGIAPHLDAVVIAIDGAGLPVAPTRHRLLMAEAEPVPPGAGGLSLPVGYSGSLASLAASHSAGVVYRAALEGIGLAFCGLVQVARAAGAAPQRFFATGGGTANTLLLTIVSGCIGAPVLTIPDEAGMRGAAILAGVGAGWYSTVDEAVAAMVPEGREVVAPPELMQAYAELALTIDLPAGVAPGDKVRGLAD
;
A
#
# COMPACT_ATOMS: atom_id res chain seq x y z
N MET A 1 13.71 -34.00 -16.85
CA MET A 1 12.95 -32.72 -16.84
C MET A 1 13.37 -31.99 -15.58
N ARG A 2 13.79 -30.72 -15.67
CA ARG A 2 13.90 -29.91 -14.44
C ARG A 2 12.49 -29.83 -13.85
N GLU A 3 12.38 -30.06 -12.55
CA GLU A 3 11.15 -29.82 -11.82
C GLU A 3 10.69 -28.37 -12.08
N ALA A 4 9.39 -28.15 -12.26
CA ALA A 4 8.90 -26.81 -12.52
C ALA A 4 9.19 -25.93 -11.29
N ALA A 5 9.93 -24.84 -11.50
CA ALA A 5 10.37 -23.93 -10.45
C ALA A 5 9.31 -22.85 -10.23
N PHE A 6 8.85 -22.72 -8.99
CA PHE A 6 7.87 -21.71 -8.60
C PHE A 6 8.33 -20.96 -7.36
N VAL A 7 7.96 -19.69 -7.23
CA VAL A 7 7.99 -18.96 -5.96
C VAL A 7 6.58 -18.78 -5.43
N LEU A 8 6.44 -18.66 -4.11
CA LEU A 8 5.16 -18.38 -3.47
C LEU A 8 5.14 -16.92 -3.00
N ALA A 9 4.32 -16.12 -3.67
CA ALA A 9 4.07 -14.73 -3.32
C ALA A 9 2.81 -14.60 -2.47
N ILE A 10 2.91 -13.89 -1.36
CA ILE A 10 1.78 -13.63 -0.45
C ILE A 10 1.54 -12.14 -0.40
N ASP A 11 0.28 -11.73 -0.56
CA ASP A 11 -0.17 -10.35 -0.39
C ASP A 11 -1.22 -10.27 0.72
N MET A 12 -0.80 -9.76 1.88
CA MET A 12 -1.68 -9.53 3.03
C MET A 12 -2.21 -8.09 2.99
N GLY A 13 -3.25 -7.89 2.19
CA GLY A 13 -3.95 -6.61 2.05
C GLY A 13 -5.01 -6.36 3.14
N SER A 14 -5.67 -5.20 3.08
CA SER A 14 -6.70 -4.81 4.05
C SER A 14 -7.98 -5.62 3.93
N SER A 15 -8.38 -5.98 2.71
CA SER A 15 -9.65 -6.68 2.48
C SER A 15 -9.45 -8.15 2.13
N TRP A 16 -8.30 -8.49 1.56
CA TRP A 16 -8.00 -9.81 1.04
C TRP A 16 -6.58 -10.23 1.44
N CYS A 17 -6.44 -11.48 1.85
CA CYS A 17 -5.17 -12.19 1.78
C CYS A 17 -5.15 -12.99 0.48
N LYS A 18 -4.06 -12.88 -0.27
CA LYS A 18 -3.86 -13.62 -1.51
C LYS A 18 -2.53 -14.35 -1.45
N ALA A 19 -2.47 -15.54 -2.04
CA ALA A 19 -1.24 -16.31 -2.19
C ALA A 19 -1.19 -16.90 -3.58
N ALA A 20 -0.04 -16.82 -4.26
CA ALA A 20 0.09 -17.34 -5.61
C ALA A 20 1.45 -18.00 -5.85
N TYR A 21 1.41 -19.09 -6.60
CA TYR A 21 2.58 -19.67 -7.24
C TYR A 21 2.86 -18.94 -8.54
N VAL A 22 4.07 -18.42 -8.66
CA VAL A 22 4.52 -17.64 -9.82
C VAL A 22 5.79 -18.25 -10.38
N ASP A 23 5.88 -18.34 -11.71
CA ASP A 23 7.06 -18.88 -12.39
C ASP A 23 8.13 -17.80 -12.69
N ALA A 24 9.26 -18.21 -13.28
CA ALA A 24 10.37 -17.33 -13.64
C ALA A 24 10.09 -16.38 -14.83
N THR A 25 8.84 -16.29 -15.29
CA THR A 25 8.38 -15.27 -16.26
C THR A 25 7.41 -14.28 -15.62
N GLY A 26 7.10 -14.45 -14.33
CA GLY A 26 6.10 -13.66 -13.63
C GLY A 26 4.66 -14.13 -13.87
N GLN A 27 4.45 -15.28 -14.52
CA GLN A 27 3.12 -15.83 -14.75
C GLN A 27 2.58 -16.49 -13.48
N THR A 28 1.38 -16.09 -13.06
CA THR A 28 0.64 -16.77 -11.99
C THR A 28 0.14 -18.12 -12.47
N VAL A 29 0.60 -19.19 -11.83
CA VAL A 29 0.26 -20.58 -12.15
C VAL A 29 -0.92 -21.07 -11.33
N SER A 30 -0.98 -20.68 -10.06
CA SER A 30 -2.10 -20.96 -9.17
C SER A 30 -2.25 -19.87 -8.13
N GLU A 31 -3.48 -19.58 -7.72
CA GLU A 31 -3.78 -18.54 -6.74
C GLU A 31 -4.88 -18.98 -5.78
N GLY A 32 -4.73 -18.57 -4.52
CA GLY A 32 -5.78 -18.61 -3.51
C GLY A 32 -6.07 -17.22 -2.95
N ARG A 33 -7.36 -16.90 -2.76
CA ARG A 33 -7.82 -15.65 -2.14
C ARG A 33 -8.77 -15.92 -0.98
N VAL A 34 -8.61 -15.16 0.10
CA VAL A 34 -9.44 -15.22 1.30
C VAL A 34 -9.77 -13.81 1.76
N TYR A 35 -11.04 -13.56 2.06
CA TYR A 35 -11.48 -12.28 2.58
C TYR A 35 -11.08 -12.18 4.06
N THR A 36 -10.26 -11.19 4.41
CA THR A 36 -9.70 -11.04 5.76
C THR A 36 -10.55 -10.16 6.67
N ARG A 37 -11.52 -9.41 6.11
CA ARG A 37 -12.30 -8.35 6.78
C ARG A 37 -11.37 -7.52 7.67
N GLY A 38 -10.59 -6.64 7.05
CA GLY A 38 -9.47 -5.90 7.67
C GLY A 38 -9.74 -5.45 9.09
N GLY A 39 -8.73 -5.58 9.94
CA GLY A 39 -8.79 -5.03 11.29
C GLY A 39 -8.26 -3.59 11.37
N PRO A 40 -8.35 -2.97 12.57
CA PRO A 40 -8.05 -1.59 12.85
C PRO A 40 -6.72 -1.12 12.26
N PRO A 41 -6.65 0.16 11.89
CA PRO A 41 -5.42 0.75 11.34
C PRO A 41 -4.29 0.84 12.38
N PHE A 42 -4.62 0.78 13.67
CA PHE A 42 -3.71 0.85 14.80
C PHE A 42 -3.86 -0.41 15.63
N GLY A 43 -2.77 -0.98 16.15
CA GLY A 43 -2.79 -2.04 17.16
C GLY A 43 -3.36 -3.40 16.70
N HIS A 44 -2.86 -4.49 17.27
CA HIS A 44 -3.34 -5.84 16.96
C HIS A 44 -3.61 -6.63 18.23
N ASP A 45 -4.86 -7.04 18.42
CA ASP A 45 -5.22 -8.00 19.46
C ASP A 45 -4.94 -9.45 19.00
N ALA A 46 -4.95 -10.39 19.94
CA ALA A 46 -4.68 -11.79 19.65
C ALA A 46 -5.68 -12.41 18.64
N ALA A 47 -6.94 -11.98 18.66
CA ALA A 47 -7.96 -12.50 17.76
C ALA A 47 -7.72 -12.02 16.31
N GLU A 48 -7.25 -10.79 16.11
CA GLU A 48 -6.88 -10.25 14.81
C GLU A 48 -5.67 -10.93 14.20
N LEU A 49 -4.63 -11.15 15.01
CA LEU A 49 -3.45 -11.89 14.57
C LEU A 49 -3.85 -13.32 14.18
N ALA A 50 -4.67 -13.99 14.99
CA ALA A 50 -5.21 -15.31 14.66
C ALA A 50 -6.00 -15.31 13.35
N ARG A 51 -6.89 -14.32 13.14
CA ARG A 51 -7.64 -14.18 11.87
C ARG A 51 -6.71 -13.99 10.66
N SER A 52 -5.69 -13.15 10.80
CA SER A 52 -4.73 -12.87 9.73
C SER A 52 -3.92 -14.13 9.36
N TRP A 53 -3.51 -14.91 10.36
CA TRP A 53 -2.83 -16.19 10.14
C TRP A 53 -3.74 -17.22 9.50
N THR A 54 -4.97 -17.38 9.98
CA THR A 54 -5.94 -18.31 9.37
C THR A 54 -6.20 -17.97 7.92
N ALA A 55 -6.38 -16.69 7.59
CA ALA A 55 -6.59 -16.26 6.21
C ALA A 55 -5.37 -16.52 5.31
N LEU A 56 -4.15 -16.34 5.82
CA LEU A 56 -2.92 -16.68 5.12
C LEU A 56 -2.83 -18.19 4.85
N VAL A 57 -3.11 -19.02 5.87
CA VAL A 57 -3.13 -20.48 5.75
C VAL A 57 -4.14 -20.93 4.69
N GLU A 58 -5.37 -20.41 4.76
CA GLU A 58 -6.43 -20.75 3.80
C GLU A 58 -6.10 -20.29 2.38
N ALA A 59 -5.49 -19.11 2.20
CA ALA A 59 -5.08 -18.62 0.88
C ALA A 59 -3.99 -19.52 0.28
N ILE A 60 -3.01 -19.91 1.08
CA ILE A 60 -1.93 -20.83 0.64
C ILE A 60 -2.49 -22.21 0.33
N HIS A 61 -3.41 -22.74 1.14
CA HIS A 61 -4.05 -24.02 0.84
C HIS A 61 -4.80 -24.01 -0.50
N LYS A 62 -5.56 -22.95 -0.79
CA LYS A 62 -6.22 -22.82 -2.10
C LYS A 62 -5.22 -22.76 -3.26
N ALA A 63 -4.10 -22.05 -3.11
CA ALA A 63 -3.04 -22.02 -4.11
C ALA A 63 -2.34 -23.40 -4.26
N ASN A 64 -2.12 -24.11 -3.14
CA ASN A 64 -1.57 -25.46 -3.15
C ASN A 64 -2.49 -26.44 -3.88
N ASP A 65 -3.79 -26.35 -3.65
CA ASP A 65 -4.77 -27.24 -4.28
C ASP A 65 -4.84 -27.00 -5.78
N GLY A 66 -4.85 -25.75 -6.23
CA GLY A 66 -4.78 -25.43 -7.65
C GLY A 66 -3.47 -25.90 -8.30
N LEU A 67 -2.33 -25.78 -7.60
CA LEU A 67 -1.05 -26.29 -8.08
C LEU A 67 -1.05 -27.83 -8.18
N ARG A 68 -1.66 -28.54 -7.22
CA ARG A 68 -1.84 -30.01 -7.26
C ARG A 68 -2.73 -30.45 -8.40
N MET A 69 -3.80 -29.71 -8.71
CA MET A 69 -4.68 -30.00 -9.86
C MET A 69 -3.92 -29.92 -11.19
N LEU A 70 -2.85 -29.12 -11.26
CA LEU A 70 -1.95 -29.04 -12.41
C LEU A 70 -0.86 -30.13 -12.41
N GLY A 71 -0.87 -31.04 -11.43
CA GLY A 71 0.09 -32.15 -11.34
C GLY A 71 1.43 -31.79 -10.68
N HIS A 72 1.52 -30.63 -10.02
CA HIS A 72 2.72 -30.18 -9.34
C HIS A 72 2.64 -30.40 -7.82
N VAL A 73 3.81 -30.59 -7.20
CA VAL A 73 3.93 -30.68 -5.73
C VAL A 73 4.14 -29.26 -5.18
N PRO A 74 3.38 -28.82 -4.16
CA PRO A 74 3.61 -27.56 -3.47
C PRO A 74 4.96 -27.52 -2.74
N SER A 75 5.97 -26.99 -3.43
CA SER A 75 7.34 -26.83 -2.93
C SER A 75 7.99 -25.62 -3.62
N PRO A 76 7.64 -24.38 -3.24
CA PRO A 76 8.23 -23.19 -3.84
C PRO A 76 9.72 -23.05 -3.47
N ASP A 77 10.51 -22.47 -4.37
CA ASP A 77 11.94 -22.20 -4.17
C ASP A 77 12.18 -21.09 -3.14
N ALA A 78 11.21 -20.18 -2.96
CA ALA A 78 11.21 -19.18 -1.91
C ALA A 78 9.79 -18.63 -1.66
N ILE A 79 9.61 -18.03 -0.47
CA ILE A 79 8.38 -17.32 -0.07
C ILE A 79 8.71 -15.86 0.20
N ALA A 80 7.89 -14.94 -0.31
CA ALA A 80 7.91 -13.53 0.06
C ALA A 80 6.52 -13.04 0.46
N ILE A 81 6.47 -12.09 1.40
CA ILE A 81 5.23 -11.44 1.83
C ILE A 81 5.28 -9.95 1.45
N SER A 82 4.27 -9.47 0.74
CA SER A 82 3.84 -8.07 0.79
C SER A 82 2.73 -7.91 1.83
N CYS A 83 2.78 -6.84 2.62
CA CYS A 83 1.79 -6.63 3.67
C CYS A 83 1.40 -5.15 3.79
N ARG A 84 0.12 -4.92 4.06
CA ARG A 84 -0.44 -3.60 4.35
C ARG A 84 0.26 -2.93 5.53
N LYS A 85 0.17 -1.60 5.59
CA LYS A 85 0.44 -0.83 6.81
C LYS A 85 -0.46 -1.35 7.95
N ALA A 86 0.17 -1.99 8.94
CA ALA A 86 -0.50 -2.54 10.11
C ALA A 86 0.46 -2.53 11.34
N PRO A 87 0.83 -1.35 11.87
CA PRO A 87 1.70 -1.21 13.04
C PRO A 87 0.98 -1.50 14.36
N GLY A 88 1.75 -1.88 15.39
CA GLY A 88 1.22 -2.09 16.74
C GLY A 88 0.98 -3.56 17.08
N VAL A 89 1.87 -4.46 16.63
CA VAL A 89 1.95 -5.82 17.17
C VAL A 89 2.92 -5.79 18.35
N TRP A 90 2.41 -6.07 19.55
CA TRP A 90 3.19 -6.09 20.78
C TRP A 90 3.14 -7.47 21.41
N LEU A 91 4.29 -8.11 21.59
CA LEU A 91 4.42 -9.41 22.25
C LEU A 91 5.20 -9.28 23.56
N ASP A 92 4.79 -10.05 24.56
CA ASP A 92 5.45 -10.12 25.86
C ASP A 92 6.64 -11.10 25.87
N GLY A 93 7.22 -11.33 27.06
CA GLY A 93 8.35 -12.25 27.23
C GLY A 93 8.08 -13.72 26.88
N ASN A 94 6.81 -14.12 26.77
CA ASN A 94 6.41 -15.45 26.32
C ASN A 94 6.08 -15.50 24.82
N ASN A 95 6.25 -14.39 24.10
CA ASN A 95 5.81 -14.17 22.72
C ASN A 95 4.29 -14.22 22.54
N GLU A 96 3.52 -13.95 23.60
CA GLU A 96 2.07 -13.82 23.52
C GLU A 96 1.70 -12.36 23.28
N PRO A 97 0.63 -12.07 22.50
CA PRO A 97 0.15 -10.71 22.30
C PRO A 97 -0.21 -10.05 23.63
N VAL A 98 0.29 -8.83 23.81
CA VAL A 98 -0.07 -8.00 24.97
C VAL A 98 -1.55 -7.61 24.87
N ASN A 99 -2.28 -7.74 25.97
CA ASN A 99 -3.73 -7.60 25.98
C ASN A 99 -4.15 -6.13 26.07
N VAL A 100 -4.35 -5.50 24.92
CA VAL A 100 -4.92 -4.15 24.82
C VAL A 100 -6.39 -4.26 24.42
N PRO A 101 -7.32 -3.60 25.14
CA PRO A 101 -8.74 -3.65 24.81
C PRO A 101 -9.01 -3.19 23.38
N ARG A 102 -9.73 -4.00 22.61
CA ARG A 102 -10.08 -3.72 21.21
C ARG A 102 -10.74 -2.35 21.01
N ALA A 103 -11.66 -1.96 21.90
CA ALA A 103 -12.32 -0.66 21.83
C ALA A 103 -11.34 0.51 22.00
N ALA A 104 -10.27 0.33 22.79
CA ALA A 104 -9.23 1.35 22.92
C ALA A 104 -8.39 1.44 21.65
N ILE A 105 -8.04 0.29 21.05
CA ILE A 105 -7.33 0.20 19.77
C ILE A 105 -8.11 0.88 18.63
N GLU A 106 -9.43 0.69 18.59
CA GLU A 106 -10.29 1.31 17.57
C GLU A 106 -10.52 2.81 17.80
N GLY A 107 -10.31 3.29 19.03
CA GLY A 107 -10.42 4.70 19.41
C GLY A 107 -9.10 5.49 19.33
N VAL A 108 -8.02 4.87 18.85
CA VAL A 108 -6.70 5.54 18.72
C VAL A 108 -6.77 6.65 17.68
N ASP A 109 -6.38 7.86 18.08
CA ASP A 109 -6.15 8.98 17.17
C ASP A 109 -4.70 8.98 16.64
N ARG A 110 -4.28 10.08 15.99
CA ARG A 110 -2.93 10.19 15.44
C ARG A 110 -2.01 11.07 16.27
N ASP A 111 -2.45 11.54 17.43
CA ASP A 111 -1.75 12.59 18.17
C ASP A 111 -0.36 12.11 18.58
N ASP A 112 -0.21 10.89 19.08
CA ASP A 112 1.11 10.32 19.42
C ASP A 112 2.01 10.06 18.21
N ILE A 113 1.44 9.85 17.02
CA ILE A 113 2.21 9.73 15.77
C ILE A 113 2.71 11.11 15.34
N ASP A 114 1.82 12.10 15.34
CA ASP A 114 2.13 13.46 14.90
C ASP A 114 3.09 14.14 15.90
N ASP A 115 2.92 13.92 17.20
CA ASP A 115 3.87 14.30 18.24
C ASP A 115 5.22 13.58 18.12
N SER A 116 5.24 12.37 17.55
CA SER A 116 6.49 11.67 17.27
C SER A 116 7.21 12.25 16.06
N TYR A 117 6.49 12.73 15.04
CA TYR A 117 7.07 13.53 13.96
C TYR A 117 7.66 14.85 14.48
N ALA A 118 6.98 15.51 15.41
CA ALA A 118 7.35 16.84 15.91
C ALA A 118 8.41 16.84 17.02
N ALA A 119 8.80 15.67 17.55
CA ALA A 119 9.70 15.60 18.69
C ALA A 119 11.14 16.05 18.37
N ASP A 120 11.78 16.81 19.26
CA ASP A 120 13.16 17.31 19.04
C ASP A 120 14.25 16.23 19.17
N VAL A 121 13.87 15.01 19.58
CA VAL A 121 14.79 13.90 19.89
C VAL A 121 15.46 13.29 18.66
N TRP A 122 15.03 13.67 17.45
CA TRP A 122 15.62 13.17 16.20
C TRP A 122 17.00 13.79 15.90
N GLY A 123 17.31 14.94 16.50
CA GLY A 123 18.54 15.68 16.18
C GLY A 123 18.62 15.99 14.69
N ASP A 124 19.72 15.58 14.05
CA ASP A 124 19.92 15.72 12.60
C ASP A 124 19.18 14.63 11.77
N SER A 125 18.54 13.66 12.44
CA SER A 125 17.75 12.62 11.78
C SER A 125 16.40 13.18 11.31
N ASP A 126 15.92 12.65 10.19
CA ASP A 126 14.64 13.04 9.62
C ASP A 126 13.57 12.00 9.99
N PRO A 127 12.57 12.31 10.83
CA PRO A 127 11.51 11.36 11.20
C PRO A 127 10.72 10.85 9.99
N PHE A 128 10.67 11.62 8.89
CA PHE A 128 10.01 11.23 7.65
C PHE A 128 10.76 10.14 6.87
N ALA A 129 12.02 9.89 7.22
CA ALA A 129 12.83 8.81 6.65
C ALA A 129 12.39 7.42 7.12
N TYR A 130 11.67 7.36 8.24
CA TYR A 130 11.30 6.10 8.86
C TYR A 130 10.08 5.45 8.21
N GLY A 131 9.48 6.09 7.20
CA GLY A 131 8.29 5.61 6.53
C GLY A 131 7.23 5.18 7.55
N TYR A 132 6.69 3.98 7.38
CA TYR A 132 5.69 3.42 8.30
C TYR A 132 6.27 2.94 9.64
N GLY A 133 7.60 2.91 9.80
CA GLY A 133 8.25 2.68 11.08
C GLY A 133 7.92 3.75 12.11
N LEU A 134 7.64 4.99 11.68
CA LEU A 134 7.22 6.03 12.61
C LEU A 134 5.82 5.80 13.16
N ASP A 135 4.91 5.21 12.38
CA ASP A 135 3.60 4.84 12.92
C ASP A 135 3.72 3.74 13.98
N LEU A 136 4.68 2.82 13.85
CA LEU A 136 4.97 1.84 14.91
C LEU A 136 5.50 2.53 16.18
N ILE A 137 6.35 3.54 16.03
CA ILE A 137 6.87 4.34 17.15
C ILE A 137 5.72 5.08 17.84
N GLY A 138 4.91 5.81 17.08
CA GLY A 138 3.76 6.55 17.59
C GLY A 138 2.73 5.65 18.28
N ASN A 139 2.36 4.52 17.68
CA ASN A 139 1.45 3.57 18.31
C ASN A 139 2.01 2.99 19.62
N THR A 140 3.33 2.75 19.67
CA THR A 140 3.97 2.22 20.88
C THR A 140 4.10 3.32 21.95
N ARG A 141 4.29 4.58 21.54
CA ARG A 141 4.21 5.75 22.44
C ARG A 141 2.81 5.92 23.02
N TRP A 142 1.77 5.76 22.20
CA TRP A 142 0.38 5.71 22.67
C TRP A 142 0.16 4.60 23.69
N LEU A 143 0.64 3.37 23.40
CA LEU A 143 0.55 2.26 24.34
C LEU A 143 1.20 2.62 25.69
N ARG A 144 2.36 3.27 25.67
CA ARG A 144 3.06 3.72 26.87
C ARG A 144 2.26 4.75 27.67
N HIS A 145 1.59 5.69 27.00
CA HIS A 145 0.80 6.73 27.67
C HIS A 145 -0.50 6.17 28.28
N HIS A 146 -1.21 5.33 27.54
CA HIS A 146 -2.55 4.88 27.90
C HIS A 146 -2.58 3.54 28.65
N PHE A 147 -1.60 2.68 28.42
CA PHE A 147 -1.49 1.34 29.02
C PHE A 147 -0.05 1.06 29.50
N PRO A 148 0.50 1.86 30.43
CA PRO A 148 1.90 1.78 30.84
C PRO A 148 2.30 0.41 31.40
N ASP A 149 1.40 -0.22 32.17
CA ASP A 149 1.63 -1.56 32.74
C ASP A 149 1.78 -2.61 31.62
N GLU A 150 0.94 -2.53 30.59
CA GLU A 150 1.02 -3.44 29.45
C GLU A 150 2.23 -3.13 28.56
N CYS A 151 2.56 -1.85 28.36
CA CYS A 151 3.77 -1.43 27.67
C CYS A 151 5.04 -1.98 28.36
N SER A 152 5.07 -2.04 29.70
CA SER A 152 6.21 -2.56 30.47
C SER A 152 6.49 -4.05 30.22
N ARG A 153 5.48 -4.79 29.77
CA ARG A 153 5.57 -6.22 29.46
C ARG A 153 6.08 -6.48 28.06
N VAL A 154 6.06 -5.48 27.17
CA VAL A 154 6.47 -5.62 25.78
C VAL A 154 7.94 -6.02 25.71
N ARG A 155 8.22 -7.06 24.92
CA ARG A 155 9.57 -7.49 24.55
C ARG A 155 9.80 -7.45 23.05
N LYS A 156 8.72 -7.48 22.26
CA LYS A 156 8.77 -7.32 20.81
C LYS A 156 7.66 -6.37 20.36
N ALA A 157 8.04 -5.29 19.67
CA ALA A 157 7.16 -4.39 18.98
C ALA A 157 7.39 -4.53 17.48
N GLY A 158 6.33 -4.56 16.67
CA GLY A 158 6.44 -4.77 15.23
C GLY A 158 5.16 -4.45 14.49
N THR A 159 5.17 -4.75 13.19
CA THR A 159 3.99 -4.66 12.32
C THR A 159 3.42 -6.05 12.07
N LEU A 160 2.24 -6.14 11.44
CA LEU A 160 1.70 -7.41 10.95
C LEU A 160 2.69 -8.13 10.02
N HIS A 161 3.40 -7.38 9.17
CA HIS A 161 4.48 -7.91 8.32
C HIS A 161 5.52 -8.66 9.17
N THR A 162 6.09 -7.98 10.18
CA THR A 162 7.06 -8.57 11.10
C THR A 162 6.53 -9.83 11.77
N TRP A 163 5.27 -9.79 12.22
CA TRP A 163 4.64 -10.93 12.87
C TRP A 163 4.45 -12.12 11.94
N LEU A 164 4.03 -11.91 10.69
CA LEU A 164 3.88 -12.98 9.70
C LEU A 164 5.23 -13.59 9.34
N VAL A 165 6.26 -12.77 9.11
CA VAL A 165 7.64 -13.26 8.89
C VAL A 165 8.09 -14.09 10.09
N TRP A 166 7.84 -13.64 11.32
CA TRP A 166 8.17 -14.38 12.53
C TRP A 166 7.39 -15.70 12.65
N LYS A 167 6.09 -15.73 12.31
CA LYS A 167 5.30 -16.97 12.30
C LYS A 167 5.83 -17.99 11.30
N LEU A 168 6.36 -17.53 10.16
CA LEU A 168 6.98 -18.40 9.17
C LEU A 168 8.37 -18.88 9.60
N THR A 169 9.21 -17.99 10.15
CA THR A 169 10.67 -18.20 10.27
C THR A 169 11.18 -18.35 11.71
N GLY A 170 10.43 -17.90 12.70
CA GLY A 170 10.90 -17.72 14.07
C GLY A 170 11.76 -16.46 14.29
N CYS A 171 12.09 -15.71 13.23
CA CYS A 171 12.94 -14.52 13.29
C CYS A 171 12.11 -13.22 13.36
N TRP A 172 12.43 -12.32 14.28
CA TRP A 172 11.77 -11.01 14.41
C TRP A 172 12.43 -9.99 13.48
N VAL A 173 12.12 -10.09 12.18
CA VAL A 173 12.75 -9.35 11.09
C VAL A 173 11.71 -8.59 10.27
N THR A 174 12.12 -7.48 9.67
CA THR A 174 11.33 -6.72 8.70
C THR A 174 12.24 -6.17 7.59
N SER A 175 11.64 -5.58 6.56
CA SER A 175 12.39 -4.90 5.50
C SER A 175 12.44 -3.39 5.68
N LEU A 176 13.25 -2.71 4.87
CA LEU A 176 13.34 -1.25 4.85
C LEU A 176 11.96 -0.59 4.72
N ALA A 177 11.15 -0.99 3.74
CA ALA A 177 9.85 -0.39 3.47
C ALA A 177 8.78 -0.68 4.53
N ALA A 178 8.79 -1.91 5.08
CA ALA A 178 7.83 -2.35 6.10
C ALA A 178 8.28 -2.02 7.54
N GLY A 179 9.49 -1.48 7.70
CA GLY A 179 10.15 -1.19 8.96
C GLY A 179 10.60 0.26 9.05
N ALA A 180 11.86 0.45 9.47
CA ALA A 180 12.40 1.75 9.83
C ALA A 180 12.90 2.60 8.65
N GLY A 181 12.71 2.20 7.39
CA GLY A 181 13.29 2.90 6.23
C GLY A 181 14.83 2.87 6.15
N GLN A 182 15.50 2.29 7.14
CA GLN A 182 16.95 2.14 7.26
C GLN A 182 17.27 0.89 8.10
N PHE A 183 18.53 0.42 8.05
CA PHE A 183 18.94 -0.84 8.69
C PHE A 183 18.92 -0.84 10.22
N ALA A 184 18.91 0.34 10.86
CA ALA A 184 18.93 0.46 12.32
C ALA A 184 17.85 1.41 12.85
N TRP A 185 17.23 1.02 13.96
CA TRP A 185 16.34 1.91 14.71
C TRP A 185 17.17 2.95 15.49
N PRO A 186 16.84 4.24 15.42
CA PRO A 186 17.57 5.30 16.10
C PRO A 186 17.25 5.30 17.60
N GLU A 187 18.11 5.95 18.39
CA GLU A 187 17.91 6.13 19.83
C GLU A 187 16.61 6.88 20.16
N ALA A 188 16.15 7.76 19.26
CA ALA A 188 14.86 8.44 19.34
C ALA A 188 13.70 7.47 19.63
N VAL A 189 13.74 6.25 19.08
CA VAL A 189 12.74 5.20 19.34
C VAL A 189 12.67 4.87 20.82
N THR A 190 13.82 4.70 21.49
CA THR A 190 13.86 4.38 22.91
C THR A 190 13.37 5.53 23.77
N ILE A 191 13.73 6.76 23.41
CA ILE A 191 13.28 7.95 24.14
C ILE A 191 11.74 8.08 24.07
N LEU A 192 11.18 7.96 22.86
CA LEU A 192 9.74 8.12 22.61
C LEU A 192 8.93 6.97 23.21
N THR A 193 9.35 5.72 22.98
CA THR A 193 8.54 4.54 23.32
C THR A 193 8.85 3.94 24.68
N GLY A 194 9.98 4.29 25.29
CA GLY A 194 10.45 3.67 26.54
C GLY A 194 10.96 2.22 26.36
N LEU A 195 10.99 1.70 25.14
CA LEU A 195 11.48 0.35 24.83
C LEU A 195 12.90 0.40 24.25
N PRO A 196 13.76 -0.58 24.57
CA PRO A 196 15.08 -0.66 23.94
C PRO A 196 14.94 -0.92 22.42
N THR A 197 15.89 -0.46 21.62
CA THR A 197 15.86 -0.63 20.15
C THR A 197 15.80 -2.09 19.70
N ASN A 198 16.29 -3.03 20.51
CA ASN A 198 16.21 -4.47 20.24
C ASN A 198 14.81 -5.09 20.49
N ALA A 199 13.86 -4.33 21.02
CA ALA A 199 12.45 -4.72 21.04
C ALA A 199 11.83 -4.60 19.63
N PHE A 200 12.41 -3.81 18.74
CA PHE A 200 11.94 -3.61 17.36
C PHE A 200 12.62 -4.62 16.42
N PRO A 201 12.01 -4.96 15.27
CA PRO A 201 12.56 -5.96 14.37
C PRO A 201 13.90 -5.55 13.79
N HIS A 202 14.77 -6.55 13.59
CA HIS A 202 15.95 -6.36 12.75
C HIS A 202 15.52 -6.01 11.32
N VAL A 203 16.13 -5.00 10.72
CA VAL A 203 15.79 -4.53 9.38
C VAL A 203 16.83 -5.04 8.38
N THR A 204 16.37 -5.64 7.28
CA THR A 204 17.22 -6.16 6.20
C THR A 204 16.64 -5.80 4.83
N GLU A 205 17.35 -6.16 3.77
CA GLU A 205 16.96 -6.00 2.38
C GLU A 205 15.75 -6.87 2.06
N SER A 206 14.81 -6.34 1.28
CA SER A 206 13.52 -6.99 1.02
C SER A 206 13.62 -8.39 0.36
N PHE A 207 14.68 -8.65 -0.40
CA PHE A 207 14.92 -9.92 -1.09
C PHE A 207 15.84 -10.87 -0.32
N ARG A 208 16.37 -10.46 0.84
CA ARG A 208 17.31 -11.26 1.64
C ARG A 208 16.60 -12.48 2.24
N PRO A 209 17.09 -13.72 2.05
CA PRO A 209 16.63 -14.87 2.80
C PRO A 209 16.87 -14.67 4.30
N VAL A 210 15.81 -14.80 5.10
CA VAL A 210 15.85 -14.58 6.56
C VAL A 210 16.11 -15.91 7.28
N ALA A 211 15.29 -16.91 7.01
CA ALA A 211 15.43 -18.29 7.48
C ALA A 211 14.55 -19.19 6.60
N THR A 212 14.37 -20.45 6.99
CA THR A 212 13.42 -21.35 6.33
C THR A 212 12.10 -21.45 7.11
N VAL A 213 11.10 -22.03 6.46
CA VAL A 213 9.79 -22.32 7.07
C VAL A 213 9.94 -23.21 8.31
N THR A 214 9.45 -22.76 9.46
CA THR A 214 9.47 -23.54 10.70
C THR A 214 8.58 -24.78 10.60
N ALA A 215 8.84 -25.80 11.43
CA ALA A 215 7.99 -26.99 11.51
C ALA A 215 6.51 -26.66 11.83
N PHE A 216 6.27 -25.63 12.65
CA PHE A 216 4.92 -25.13 12.91
C PHE A 216 4.26 -24.61 11.63
N ALA A 217 4.93 -23.70 10.92
CA ALA A 217 4.40 -23.11 9.70
C ALA A 217 4.24 -24.17 8.60
N ALA A 218 5.22 -25.02 8.37
CA ALA A 218 5.18 -26.12 7.39
C ALA A 218 3.92 -26.99 7.56
N LYS A 219 3.64 -27.41 8.80
CA LYS A 219 2.44 -28.20 9.12
C LYS A 219 1.16 -27.43 8.86
N SER A 220 1.10 -26.16 9.23
CA SER A 220 -0.09 -25.33 9.03
C SER A 220 -0.34 -25.00 7.56
N LEU A 221 0.70 -24.86 6.76
CA LEU A 221 0.65 -24.41 5.36
C LEU A 221 0.61 -25.55 4.35
N GLY A 222 0.91 -26.78 4.78
CA GLY A 222 1.08 -27.92 3.88
C GLY A 222 2.29 -27.76 2.95
N LEU A 223 3.38 -27.20 3.47
CA LEU A 223 4.63 -26.93 2.75
C LEU A 223 5.84 -27.60 3.46
N PRO A 224 6.94 -27.88 2.74
CA PRO A 224 8.23 -28.28 3.33
C PRO A 224 8.84 -27.27 4.33
N VAL A 225 9.74 -27.73 5.20
CA VAL A 225 10.43 -26.92 6.24
C VAL A 225 11.72 -26.23 5.78
N ASP A 226 12.24 -26.64 4.63
CA ASP A 226 13.50 -26.17 4.05
C ASP A 226 13.33 -25.01 3.08
N ILE A 227 12.08 -24.57 2.85
CA ILE A 227 11.77 -23.47 1.95
C ILE A 227 12.30 -22.15 2.53
N PRO A 228 13.17 -21.42 1.82
CA PRO A 228 13.60 -20.09 2.21
C PRO A 228 12.43 -19.10 2.26
N VAL A 229 12.42 -18.25 3.28
CA VAL A 229 11.52 -17.10 3.39
C VAL A 229 12.37 -15.84 3.32
N VAL A 230 12.11 -15.00 2.33
CA VAL A 230 12.76 -13.68 2.24
C VAL A 230 12.04 -12.66 3.09
N ALA A 231 12.72 -11.56 3.41
CA ALA A 231 12.17 -10.52 4.28
C ALA A 231 10.84 -9.95 3.78
N GLY A 232 10.64 -9.85 2.46
CA GLY A 232 9.42 -9.30 1.89
C GLY A 232 9.38 -7.76 1.98
N THR A 233 8.20 -7.16 1.84
CA THR A 233 8.08 -5.70 1.80
C THR A 233 6.69 -5.15 2.16
N HIS A 234 6.59 -3.84 2.23
CA HIS A 234 5.31 -3.13 2.36
C HIS A 234 4.54 -3.18 1.03
N ASP A 235 3.21 -3.29 1.06
CA ASP A 235 2.38 -3.42 -0.14
C ASP A 235 2.63 -2.34 -1.22
N GLY A 236 2.88 -1.10 -0.81
CA GLY A 236 3.18 0.01 -1.71
C GLY A 236 4.51 -0.14 -2.44
N ALA A 237 5.55 -0.63 -1.74
CA ALA A 237 6.84 -0.93 -2.37
C ALA A 237 6.72 -2.15 -3.30
N ALA A 238 5.96 -3.16 -2.90
CA ALA A 238 5.64 -4.29 -3.76
C ALA A 238 4.88 -3.85 -5.03
N ALA A 239 3.92 -2.93 -4.90
CA ALA A 239 3.18 -2.39 -6.02
C ALA A 239 4.08 -1.65 -7.03
N ASN A 240 5.07 -0.87 -6.55
CA ASN A 240 6.09 -0.26 -7.42
C ASN A 240 6.90 -1.30 -8.19
N LEU A 241 7.41 -2.33 -7.52
CA LEU A 241 8.13 -3.44 -8.14
C LEU A 241 7.26 -4.15 -9.19
N GLY A 242 6.02 -4.48 -8.83
CA GLY A 242 5.11 -5.24 -9.68
C GLY A 242 4.56 -4.48 -10.88
N VAL A 243 4.67 -3.16 -10.93
CA VAL A 243 4.39 -2.39 -12.16
C VAL A 243 5.66 -1.97 -12.91
N GLY A 244 6.84 -2.32 -12.41
CA GLY A 244 8.12 -1.90 -12.97
C GLY A 244 8.45 -0.41 -12.77
N ALA A 245 7.76 0.28 -11.85
CA ALA A 245 8.03 1.67 -11.48
C ALA A 245 9.15 1.73 -10.44
N VAL A 246 10.39 1.55 -10.90
CA VAL A 246 11.58 1.40 -10.03
C VAL A 246 12.72 2.34 -10.39
N GLY A 247 12.64 3.05 -11.51
CA GLY A 247 13.64 4.05 -11.92
C GLY A 247 13.32 5.45 -11.37
N PRO A 248 14.32 6.30 -11.06
CA PRO A 248 14.07 7.68 -10.68
C PRO A 248 13.17 8.41 -11.69
N GLY A 249 12.11 9.04 -11.18
CA GLY A 249 11.09 9.70 -11.99
C GLY A 249 9.91 8.81 -12.41
N ASP A 250 9.97 7.50 -12.16
CA ASP A 250 8.78 6.65 -12.26
C ASP A 250 7.80 7.01 -11.13
N ALA A 251 6.52 7.09 -11.44
CA ALA A 251 5.45 7.44 -10.53
C ALA A 251 4.37 6.36 -10.56
N CYS A 252 4.11 5.72 -9.41
CA CYS A 252 3.05 4.72 -9.27
C CYS A 252 1.83 5.34 -8.58
N LEU A 253 0.71 5.42 -9.32
CA LEU A 253 -0.61 5.84 -8.88
C LEU A 253 -1.42 4.62 -8.47
N THR A 254 -1.72 4.48 -7.19
CA THR A 254 -2.62 3.43 -6.72
C THR A 254 -4.02 3.99 -6.57
N LEU A 255 -4.93 3.46 -7.39
CA LEU A 255 -6.35 3.78 -7.43
C LEU A 255 -7.12 2.75 -6.58
N GLY A 256 -6.98 2.85 -5.27
CA GLY A 256 -7.62 1.96 -4.29
C GLY A 256 -8.71 2.67 -3.48
N THR A 257 -8.93 2.23 -2.23
CA THR A 257 -9.78 2.96 -1.27
C THR A 257 -9.33 4.41 -1.12
N ASN A 258 -8.02 4.60 -0.99
CA ASN A 258 -7.33 5.87 -1.07
C ASN A 258 -6.59 5.96 -2.41
N GLY A 259 -6.38 7.19 -2.89
CA GLY A 259 -5.46 7.46 -3.99
C GLY A 259 -4.06 7.62 -3.43
N VAL A 260 -3.05 6.96 -3.99
CA VAL A 260 -1.66 7.13 -3.52
C VAL A 260 -0.74 7.37 -4.70
N LEU A 261 0.07 8.43 -4.64
CA LEU A 261 1.16 8.72 -5.56
C LEU A 261 2.48 8.33 -4.88
N ARG A 262 3.25 7.47 -5.54
CA ARG A 262 4.62 7.09 -5.15
C ARG A 262 5.58 7.47 -6.26
N VAL A 263 6.37 8.52 -6.06
CA VAL A 263 7.38 8.95 -7.03
C VAL A 263 8.74 8.42 -6.61
N VAL A 264 9.34 7.58 -7.46
CA VAL A 264 10.67 7.04 -7.23
C VAL A 264 11.69 8.16 -7.37
N THR A 265 12.54 8.26 -6.37
CA THR A 265 13.67 9.19 -6.29
C THR A 265 14.96 8.40 -6.09
N GLY A 266 16.09 8.97 -6.51
CA GLY A 266 17.40 8.35 -6.28
C GLY A 266 17.85 8.40 -4.81
N ALA A 267 17.27 9.33 -4.03
CA ALA A 267 17.58 9.51 -2.62
C ALA A 267 16.35 10.01 -1.86
N ARG A 268 16.40 9.89 -0.54
CA ARG A 268 15.41 10.48 0.36
C ARG A 268 15.34 11.99 0.14
N LEU A 269 14.12 12.53 0.08
CA LEU A 269 13.87 13.96 0.12
C LEU A 269 13.63 14.39 1.57
N PHE A 270 14.38 15.40 2.04
CA PHE A 270 14.34 15.83 3.44
C PHE A 270 12.97 16.37 3.83
N ARG A 271 12.47 15.94 4.99
CA ARG A 271 11.12 16.22 5.49
C ARG A 271 10.07 15.89 4.44
N GLN A 272 10.22 14.80 3.70
CA GLN A 272 9.17 14.31 2.82
C GLN A 272 8.90 12.87 3.19
N PHE A 273 7.65 12.56 3.52
CA PHE A 273 7.28 11.18 3.80
C PHE A 273 7.63 10.27 2.61
N GLY A 274 8.35 9.20 2.91
CA GLY A 274 8.82 8.25 1.93
C GLY A 274 9.46 7.03 2.56
N TYR A 275 9.74 6.04 1.74
CA TYR A 275 10.44 4.81 2.14
C TYR A 275 11.23 4.23 0.98
N PRO A 276 12.25 3.40 1.25
CA PRO A 276 12.92 2.64 0.20
C PRO A 276 11.96 1.64 -0.43
N ILE A 277 11.87 1.60 -1.76
CA ILE A 277 11.20 0.50 -2.46
C ILE A 277 12.05 -0.77 -2.32
N VAL A 278 13.35 -0.59 -2.58
CA VAL A 278 14.45 -1.52 -2.34
C VAL A 278 15.69 -0.69 -1.98
N GLU A 279 16.77 -1.33 -1.57
CA GLU A 279 18.02 -0.63 -1.24
C GLU A 279 18.47 0.30 -2.38
N GLY A 280 18.85 1.52 -2.02
CA GLY A 280 19.30 2.55 -2.98
C GLY A 280 18.20 3.23 -3.79
N ARG A 281 16.90 2.90 -3.60
CA ARG A 281 15.78 3.51 -4.34
C ARG A 281 14.68 3.94 -3.39
N TRP A 282 14.46 5.25 -3.31
CA TRP A 282 13.45 5.83 -2.44
C TRP A 282 12.18 6.12 -3.21
N ALA A 283 11.03 6.11 -2.53
CA ALA A 283 9.80 6.66 -3.04
C ALA A 283 9.32 7.77 -2.11
N MET A 284 9.12 8.97 -2.67
CA MET A 284 8.31 9.99 -2.02
C MET A 284 6.84 9.58 -2.16
N VAL A 285 6.10 9.61 -1.06
CA VAL A 285 4.71 9.14 -1.02
C VAL A 285 3.77 10.27 -0.64
N ARG A 286 2.65 10.36 -1.36
CA ARG A 286 1.52 11.24 -1.07
C ARG A 286 0.22 10.52 -1.31
N ASP A 287 -0.83 10.90 -0.60
CA ASP A 287 -2.13 10.25 -0.71
C ASP A 287 -3.30 11.24 -0.73
N ILE A 288 -4.41 10.73 -1.25
CA ILE A 288 -5.74 11.33 -1.27
C ILE A 288 -6.63 10.36 -0.51
N VAL A 289 -7.17 10.82 0.61
CA VAL A 289 -8.04 9.99 1.45
C VAL A 289 -9.40 9.82 0.77
N GLY A 290 -9.86 8.56 0.67
CA GLY A 290 -11.25 8.24 0.36
C GLY A 290 -11.69 8.38 -1.09
N ILE A 291 -10.84 8.11 -2.09
CA ILE A 291 -11.24 8.19 -3.51
C ILE A 291 -12.36 7.21 -3.89
N ALA A 292 -12.34 5.97 -3.41
CA ALA A 292 -13.41 5.00 -3.70
C ALA A 292 -14.67 5.29 -2.87
N PRO A 293 -14.58 5.52 -1.54
CA PRO A 293 -15.73 5.99 -0.75
C PRO A 293 -16.38 7.27 -1.29
N HIS A 294 -15.61 8.18 -1.90
CA HIS A 294 -16.15 9.37 -2.55
C HIS A 294 -17.05 9.01 -3.74
N LEU A 295 -16.63 8.08 -4.60
CA LEU A 295 -17.47 7.60 -5.69
C LEU A 295 -18.72 6.87 -5.17
N ASP A 296 -18.56 6.01 -4.15
CA ASP A 296 -19.70 5.33 -3.52
C ASP A 296 -20.72 6.34 -2.98
N ALA A 297 -20.26 7.38 -2.29
CA ALA A 297 -21.11 8.45 -1.76
C ALA A 297 -21.86 9.21 -2.86
N VAL A 298 -21.21 9.46 -4.01
CA VAL A 298 -21.86 10.09 -5.17
C VAL A 298 -22.96 9.19 -5.73
N VAL A 299 -22.72 7.88 -5.87
CA VAL A 299 -23.75 6.94 -6.34
C VAL A 299 -24.93 6.89 -5.37
N ILE A 300 -24.65 6.84 -4.07
CA ILE A 300 -25.68 6.86 -3.01
C ILE A 300 -26.51 8.13 -3.08
N ALA A 301 -25.87 9.30 -3.26
CA ALA A 301 -26.57 10.57 -3.37
C ALA A 301 -27.46 10.67 -4.61
N ILE A 302 -27.06 10.05 -5.73
CA ILE A 302 -27.85 10.01 -6.97
C ILE A 302 -29.05 9.06 -6.84
N ASP A 303 -28.83 7.86 -6.30
CA ASP A 303 -29.81 6.76 -6.38
C ASP A 303 -30.62 6.53 -5.11
N GLY A 304 -30.20 7.08 -3.98
CA GLY A 304 -30.70 6.69 -2.66
C GLY A 304 -30.32 5.26 -2.25
N ALA A 305 -29.33 4.67 -2.92
CA ALA A 305 -28.86 3.30 -2.65
C ALA A 305 -28.15 3.19 -1.29
N GLY A 306 -28.14 2.00 -0.69
CA GLY A 306 -27.34 1.71 0.51
C GLY A 306 -25.93 1.21 0.16
N LEU A 307 -25.05 1.13 1.17
CA LEU A 307 -23.75 0.46 1.04
C LEU A 307 -23.89 -1.08 1.15
N PRO A 308 -23.06 -1.86 0.44
CA PRO A 308 -22.06 -1.44 -0.55
C PRO A 308 -22.70 -1.12 -1.91
N VAL A 309 -22.12 -0.16 -2.64
CA VAL A 309 -22.55 0.14 -4.00
C VAL A 309 -22.18 -1.00 -4.94
N ALA A 310 -23.13 -1.45 -5.77
CA ALA A 310 -22.90 -2.53 -6.71
C ALA A 310 -21.93 -2.09 -7.82
N PRO A 311 -20.90 -2.90 -8.19
CA PRO A 311 -19.98 -2.58 -9.28
C PRO A 311 -20.67 -2.34 -10.64
N THR A 312 -21.84 -2.95 -10.84
CA THR A 312 -22.67 -2.71 -12.04
C THR A 312 -23.20 -1.28 -12.09
N ARG A 313 -23.49 -0.67 -10.94
CA ARG A 313 -24.01 0.71 -10.92
C ARG A 313 -22.94 1.74 -11.28
N HIS A 314 -21.72 1.58 -10.78
CA HIS A 314 -20.58 2.39 -11.22
C HIS A 314 -20.38 2.32 -12.74
N ARG A 315 -20.54 1.14 -13.35
CA ARG A 315 -20.42 0.98 -14.80
C ARG A 315 -21.50 1.72 -15.59
N LEU A 316 -22.74 1.73 -15.10
CA LEU A 316 -23.84 2.48 -15.73
C LEU A 316 -23.59 3.98 -15.67
N LEU A 317 -23.26 4.51 -14.50
CA LEU A 317 -22.96 5.94 -14.34
C LEU A 317 -21.71 6.37 -15.11
N MET A 318 -20.72 5.49 -15.24
CA MET A 318 -19.56 5.73 -16.10
C MET A 318 -19.96 5.89 -17.57
N ALA A 319 -20.86 5.05 -18.09
CA ALA A 319 -21.35 5.18 -19.46
C ALA A 319 -22.17 6.46 -19.67
N GLU A 320 -22.89 6.93 -18.65
CA GLU A 320 -23.57 8.23 -18.68
C GLU A 320 -22.59 9.42 -18.59
N ALA A 321 -21.46 9.26 -17.90
CA ALA A 321 -20.43 10.29 -17.70
C ALA A 321 -19.45 10.42 -18.86
N GLU A 322 -19.27 9.37 -19.66
CA GLU A 322 -18.35 9.35 -20.80
C GLU A 322 -18.63 10.43 -21.86
N PRO A 323 -19.87 10.64 -22.33
CA PRO A 323 -20.18 11.69 -23.32
C PRO A 323 -20.20 13.11 -22.72
N VAL A 324 -20.06 13.27 -21.41
CA VAL A 324 -20.06 14.58 -20.76
C VAL A 324 -18.74 15.31 -21.10
N PRO A 325 -18.79 16.56 -21.61
CA PRO A 325 -17.58 17.35 -21.89
C PRO A 325 -16.74 17.59 -20.62
N PRO A 326 -15.42 17.81 -20.76
CA PRO A 326 -14.56 18.13 -19.64
C PRO A 326 -15.05 19.36 -18.86
N GLY A 327 -14.90 19.32 -17.54
CA GLY A 327 -15.35 20.38 -16.62
C GLY A 327 -16.80 20.24 -16.18
N ALA A 328 -17.47 19.13 -16.55
CA ALA A 328 -18.79 18.72 -16.08
C ALA A 328 -19.85 19.86 -16.05
N GLY A 329 -19.84 20.74 -17.06
CA GLY A 329 -20.75 21.89 -17.13
C GLY A 329 -20.61 22.86 -15.96
N GLY A 330 -19.39 23.06 -15.45
CA GLY A 330 -19.06 23.93 -14.32
C GLY A 330 -19.25 23.30 -12.94
N LEU A 331 -19.70 22.03 -12.88
CA LEU A 331 -19.85 21.31 -11.62
C LEU A 331 -18.48 20.84 -11.12
N SER A 332 -18.16 21.11 -9.85
CA SER A 332 -16.94 20.62 -9.21
C SER A 332 -17.25 19.82 -7.96
N LEU A 333 -16.63 18.64 -7.86
CA LEU A 333 -16.72 17.70 -6.75
C LEU A 333 -15.30 17.27 -6.32
N PRO A 334 -14.57 18.11 -5.57
CA PRO A 334 -13.24 17.76 -5.11
C PRO A 334 -13.28 16.59 -4.11
N VAL A 335 -12.25 15.75 -4.15
CA VAL A 335 -12.05 14.63 -3.21
C VAL A 335 -10.89 14.92 -2.27
N GLY A 336 -11.02 14.51 -1.00
CA GLY A 336 -9.96 14.65 0.00
C GLY A 336 -9.85 16.03 0.67
N TYR A 337 -10.77 16.96 0.39
CA TYR A 337 -10.79 18.31 0.96
C TYR A 337 -12.20 18.67 1.44
N SER A 338 -12.33 19.67 2.32
CA SER A 338 -13.61 20.27 2.70
C SER A 338 -14.26 20.89 1.45
N GLY A 339 -15.05 20.09 0.76
CA GLY A 339 -15.60 20.39 -0.56
C GLY A 339 -16.81 21.30 -0.45
N SER A 340 -16.75 22.46 -1.09
CA SER A 340 -17.96 23.11 -1.60
C SER A 340 -18.35 22.41 -2.91
N LEU A 341 -19.59 21.92 -3.01
CA LEU A 341 -20.22 21.66 -4.30
C LEU A 341 -20.35 22.99 -5.04
N ALA A 342 -19.51 23.22 -6.05
CA ALA A 342 -19.62 24.44 -6.84
C ALA A 342 -20.67 24.22 -7.95
N SER A 343 -21.66 25.13 -7.99
CA SER A 343 -22.48 25.39 -9.18
C SER A 343 -23.49 24.32 -9.61
N LEU A 344 -24.14 23.59 -8.70
CA LEU A 344 -25.22 22.64 -9.09
C LEU A 344 -26.38 23.37 -9.81
N ALA A 345 -26.77 22.85 -10.97
CA ALA A 345 -27.85 23.39 -11.79
C ALA A 345 -28.85 22.32 -12.22
N ALA A 346 -30.07 22.73 -12.57
CA ALA A 346 -31.14 21.81 -13.05
C ALA A 346 -30.76 21.03 -14.32
N SER A 347 -29.74 21.48 -15.06
CA SER A 347 -29.20 20.82 -16.25
C SER A 347 -28.24 19.67 -15.93
N HIS A 348 -27.80 19.48 -14.68
CA HIS A 348 -26.85 18.43 -14.31
C HIS A 348 -27.55 17.09 -14.11
N SER A 349 -27.31 16.15 -15.02
CA SER A 349 -27.77 14.76 -14.90
C SER A 349 -26.87 13.93 -13.96
N ALA A 350 -27.30 12.71 -13.63
CA ALA A 350 -26.49 11.75 -12.88
C ALA A 350 -25.11 11.52 -13.52
N GLY A 351 -25.05 11.38 -14.85
CA GLY A 351 -23.80 11.30 -15.60
C GLY A 351 -22.89 12.52 -15.42
N VAL A 352 -23.44 13.74 -15.35
CA VAL A 352 -22.65 14.96 -15.10
C VAL A 352 -22.08 14.98 -13.67
N VAL A 353 -22.89 14.60 -12.68
CA VAL A 353 -22.44 14.50 -11.28
C VAL A 353 -21.33 13.44 -11.15
N TYR A 354 -21.51 12.28 -11.77
CA TYR A 354 -20.49 11.23 -11.75
C TYR A 354 -19.22 11.64 -12.51
N ARG A 355 -19.35 12.37 -13.63
CA ARG A 355 -18.21 12.96 -14.36
C ARG A 355 -17.42 13.92 -13.47
N ALA A 356 -18.08 14.84 -12.78
CA ALA A 356 -17.45 15.80 -11.89
C ALA A 356 -16.65 15.10 -10.76
N ALA A 357 -17.17 13.99 -10.23
CA ALA A 357 -16.47 13.20 -9.20
C ALA A 357 -15.19 12.53 -9.74
N LEU A 358 -15.23 11.98 -10.97
CA LEU A 358 -14.04 11.42 -11.61
C LEU A 358 -12.99 12.50 -11.93
N GLU A 359 -13.44 13.67 -12.41
CA GLU A 359 -12.58 14.83 -12.66
C GLU A 359 -11.93 15.33 -11.36
N GLY A 360 -12.68 15.37 -10.25
CA GLY A 360 -12.15 15.68 -8.93
C GLY A 360 -11.00 14.77 -8.51
N ILE A 361 -11.10 13.45 -8.77
CA ILE A 361 -10.01 12.50 -8.52
C ILE A 361 -8.81 12.79 -9.43
N GLY A 362 -9.03 13.02 -10.73
CA GLY A 362 -7.96 13.33 -11.68
C GLY A 362 -7.18 14.59 -11.32
N LEU A 363 -7.90 15.65 -10.95
CA LEU A 363 -7.33 16.92 -10.51
C LEU A 363 -6.59 16.79 -9.18
N ALA A 364 -7.09 15.98 -8.25
CA ALA A 364 -6.38 15.70 -6.99
C ALA A 364 -5.02 15.01 -7.26
N PHE A 365 -4.95 14.05 -8.19
CA PHE A 365 -3.67 13.45 -8.60
C PHE A 365 -2.74 14.45 -9.29
N CYS A 366 -3.27 15.34 -10.14
CA CYS A 366 -2.49 16.44 -10.71
C CYS A 366 -1.88 17.32 -9.60
N GLY A 367 -2.67 17.67 -8.57
CA GLY A 367 -2.18 18.36 -7.38
C GLY A 367 -1.05 17.61 -6.67
N LEU A 368 -1.18 16.30 -6.46
CA LEU A 368 -0.09 15.50 -5.87
C LEU A 368 1.19 15.52 -6.73
N VAL A 369 1.06 15.48 -8.06
CA VAL A 369 2.21 15.57 -8.98
C VAL A 369 2.90 16.93 -8.86
N GLN A 370 2.15 18.02 -8.75
CA GLN A 370 2.71 19.36 -8.53
C GLN A 370 3.41 19.48 -7.18
N VAL A 371 2.81 18.95 -6.11
CA VAL A 371 3.44 18.88 -4.78
C VAL A 371 4.74 18.07 -4.82
N ALA A 372 4.74 16.93 -5.51
CA ALA A 372 5.94 16.12 -5.66
C ALA A 372 7.05 16.88 -6.41
N ARG A 373 6.71 17.60 -7.49
CA ARG A 373 7.65 18.47 -8.23
C ARG A 373 8.22 19.57 -7.35
N ALA A 374 7.37 20.26 -6.58
CA ALA A 374 7.79 21.32 -5.66
C ALA A 374 8.71 20.81 -4.54
N ALA A 375 8.52 19.56 -4.10
CA ALA A 375 9.36 18.90 -3.11
C ALA A 375 10.72 18.39 -3.68
N GLY A 376 10.97 18.54 -4.99
CA GLY A 376 12.20 18.10 -5.64
C GLY A 376 12.15 16.70 -6.25
N ALA A 377 11.00 16.04 -6.27
CA ALA A 377 10.81 14.84 -7.08
C ALA A 377 10.59 15.22 -8.56
N ALA A 378 10.90 14.31 -9.49
CA ALA A 378 10.78 14.57 -10.93
C ALA A 378 9.94 13.49 -11.62
N PRO A 379 8.61 13.40 -11.36
CA PRO A 379 7.76 12.40 -11.99
C PRO A 379 7.67 12.61 -13.51
N GLN A 380 7.97 11.56 -14.27
CA GLN A 380 8.08 11.54 -15.73
C GLN A 380 7.27 10.40 -16.37
N ARG A 381 7.28 9.20 -15.76
CA ARG A 381 6.57 8.01 -16.26
C ARG A 381 5.52 7.62 -15.25
N PHE A 382 4.27 7.46 -15.67
CA PHE A 382 3.16 7.24 -14.75
C PHE A 382 2.56 5.85 -14.94
N PHE A 383 2.47 5.11 -13.84
CA PHE A 383 1.92 3.76 -13.79
C PHE A 383 0.71 3.76 -12.89
N ALA A 384 -0.40 3.13 -13.29
CA ALA A 384 -1.59 2.99 -12.47
C ALA A 384 -1.80 1.53 -12.04
N THR A 385 -2.20 1.36 -10.79
CA THR A 385 -2.54 0.06 -10.17
C THR A 385 -3.76 0.20 -9.25
N GLY A 386 -4.27 -0.90 -8.71
CA GLY A 386 -5.47 -0.94 -7.88
C GLY A 386 -6.77 -1.07 -8.69
N GLY A 387 -7.90 -1.26 -7.99
CA GLY A 387 -9.18 -1.57 -8.63
C GLY A 387 -9.72 -0.48 -9.56
N GLY A 388 -9.30 0.78 -9.37
CA GLY A 388 -9.70 1.89 -10.23
C GLY A 388 -9.13 1.81 -11.66
N THR A 389 -8.14 0.96 -11.94
CA THR A 389 -7.61 0.77 -13.30
C THR A 389 -8.61 0.10 -14.26
N ALA A 390 -9.66 -0.55 -13.72
CA ALA A 390 -10.77 -1.06 -14.51
C ALA A 390 -11.65 0.06 -15.08
N ASN A 391 -11.55 1.29 -14.55
CA ASN A 391 -12.28 2.45 -15.03
C ASN A 391 -11.44 3.20 -16.08
N THR A 392 -11.63 2.86 -17.36
CA THR A 392 -10.90 3.50 -18.48
C THR A 392 -11.15 5.01 -18.52
N LEU A 393 -12.38 5.47 -18.24
CA LEU A 393 -12.69 6.90 -18.22
C LEU A 393 -11.85 7.63 -17.16
N LEU A 394 -11.75 7.09 -15.95
CA LEU A 394 -10.90 7.64 -14.89
C LEU A 394 -9.43 7.71 -15.32
N LEU A 395 -8.91 6.65 -15.94
CA LEU A 395 -7.52 6.65 -16.43
C LEU A 395 -7.28 7.72 -17.50
N THR A 396 -8.22 7.90 -18.42
CA THR A 396 -8.15 8.95 -19.45
C THR A 396 -8.21 10.34 -18.80
N ILE A 397 -9.07 10.54 -17.79
CA ILE A 397 -9.13 11.80 -17.03
C ILE A 397 -7.82 12.06 -16.30
N VAL A 398 -7.28 11.08 -15.57
CA VAL A 398 -6.00 11.18 -14.85
C VAL A 398 -4.85 11.51 -15.82
N SER A 399 -4.78 10.82 -16.96
CA SER A 399 -3.82 11.12 -18.03
C SER A 399 -3.95 12.55 -18.53
N GLY A 400 -5.19 13.03 -18.73
CA GLY A 400 -5.50 14.38 -19.15
C GLY A 400 -5.06 15.44 -18.14
N CYS A 401 -5.38 15.23 -16.85
CA CYS A 401 -5.03 16.16 -15.78
C CYS A 401 -3.51 16.21 -15.52
N ILE A 402 -2.80 15.08 -15.62
CA ILE A 402 -1.34 15.03 -15.43
C ILE A 402 -0.60 15.54 -16.68
N GLY A 403 -1.23 15.42 -17.86
CA GLY A 403 -0.62 15.77 -19.15
C GLY A 403 0.41 14.74 -19.61
N ALA A 404 0.22 13.45 -19.27
CA ALA A 404 1.14 12.38 -19.63
C ALA A 404 0.42 11.03 -19.80
N PRO A 405 1.00 10.08 -20.57
CA PRO A 405 0.52 8.71 -20.62
C PRO A 405 0.50 8.03 -19.26
N VAL A 406 -0.51 7.20 -19.02
CA VAL A 406 -0.64 6.36 -17.83
C VAL A 406 -0.59 4.89 -18.25
N LEU A 407 0.42 4.17 -17.79
CA LEU A 407 0.59 2.74 -18.04
C LEU A 407 -0.16 1.92 -16.99
N THR A 408 -0.96 0.95 -17.42
CA THR A 408 -1.53 -0.07 -16.54
C THR A 408 -0.88 -1.41 -16.83
N ILE A 409 -0.32 -2.05 -15.82
CA ILE A 409 0.20 -3.41 -15.93
C ILE A 409 -0.93 -4.37 -15.50
N PRO A 410 -1.22 -5.44 -16.26
CA PRO A 410 -2.22 -6.43 -15.86
C PRO A 410 -1.85 -7.11 -14.52
N ASP A 411 -2.83 -7.79 -13.94
CA ASP A 411 -2.72 -8.55 -12.68
C ASP A 411 -2.35 -7.73 -11.43
N GLU A 412 -2.19 -8.43 -10.31
CA GLU A 412 -2.05 -7.87 -8.97
C GLU A 412 -0.62 -7.40 -8.70
N ALA A 413 -0.36 -6.09 -8.81
CA ALA A 413 0.98 -5.50 -8.65
C ALA A 413 1.66 -5.85 -7.32
N GLY A 414 0.95 -5.83 -6.20
CA GLY A 414 1.52 -6.17 -4.89
C GLY A 414 2.03 -7.62 -4.84
N MET A 415 1.20 -8.55 -5.29
CA MET A 415 1.57 -9.97 -5.39
C MET A 415 2.77 -10.19 -6.34
N ARG A 416 2.79 -9.55 -7.51
CA ARG A 416 3.94 -9.63 -8.41
C ARG A 416 5.21 -9.06 -7.77
N GLY A 417 5.12 -7.96 -7.04
CA GLY A 417 6.24 -7.39 -6.30
C GLY A 417 6.82 -8.37 -5.27
N ALA A 418 5.97 -9.09 -4.53
CA ALA A 418 6.41 -10.17 -3.65
C ALA A 418 7.08 -11.31 -4.44
N ALA A 419 6.50 -11.72 -5.58
CA ALA A 419 7.09 -12.76 -6.44
C ALA A 419 8.49 -12.38 -6.95
N ILE A 420 8.68 -11.13 -7.36
CA ILE A 420 9.98 -10.57 -7.77
C ILE A 420 11.02 -10.71 -6.66
N LEU A 421 10.66 -10.35 -5.42
CA LEU A 421 11.57 -10.47 -4.27
C LEU A 421 11.88 -11.93 -3.94
N ALA A 422 10.88 -12.81 -4.01
CA ALA A 422 11.08 -14.24 -3.82
C ALA A 422 12.00 -14.83 -4.90
N GLY A 423 11.83 -14.44 -6.18
CA GLY A 423 12.67 -14.91 -7.29
C GLY A 423 14.14 -14.52 -7.13
N VAL A 424 14.41 -13.29 -6.68
CA VAL A 424 15.78 -12.87 -6.34
C VAL A 424 16.32 -13.69 -5.16
N GLY A 425 15.54 -13.87 -4.09
CA GLY A 425 15.97 -14.65 -2.93
C GLY A 425 16.13 -16.15 -3.18
N ALA A 426 15.41 -16.70 -4.17
CA ALA A 426 15.59 -18.05 -4.70
C ALA A 426 16.83 -18.20 -5.60
N GLY A 427 17.47 -17.08 -5.97
CA GLY A 427 18.61 -17.06 -6.87
C GLY A 427 18.25 -17.23 -8.35
N TRP A 428 16.99 -17.03 -8.73
CA TRP A 428 16.59 -17.03 -10.15
C TRP A 428 17.17 -15.84 -10.92
N TYR A 429 17.38 -14.72 -10.21
CA TYR A 429 17.94 -13.48 -10.74
C TYR A 429 19.00 -12.93 -9.79
N SER A 430 20.01 -12.27 -10.33
CA SER A 430 21.12 -11.71 -9.53
C SER A 430 20.74 -10.37 -8.91
N THR A 431 19.79 -9.65 -9.53
CA THR A 431 19.35 -8.32 -9.10
C THR A 431 17.84 -8.17 -9.18
N VAL A 432 17.30 -7.20 -8.44
CA VAL A 432 15.88 -6.82 -8.52
C VAL A 432 15.54 -6.30 -9.92
N ASP A 433 16.46 -5.63 -10.62
CA ASP A 433 16.20 -5.13 -11.98
C ASP A 433 16.01 -6.25 -12.99
N GLU A 434 16.85 -7.29 -12.92
CA GLU A 434 16.71 -8.48 -13.76
C GLU A 434 15.37 -9.16 -13.51
N ALA A 435 14.97 -9.31 -12.24
CA ALA A 435 13.69 -9.89 -11.88
C ALA A 435 12.50 -9.04 -12.35
N VAL A 436 12.55 -7.72 -12.19
CA VAL A 436 11.53 -6.78 -12.68
C VAL A 436 11.41 -6.89 -14.21
N ALA A 437 12.52 -6.88 -14.93
CA ALA A 437 12.52 -6.97 -16.40
C ALA A 437 11.98 -8.32 -16.91
N ALA A 438 12.19 -9.41 -16.15
CA ALA A 438 11.72 -10.73 -16.52
C ALA A 438 10.25 -10.99 -16.16
N MET A 439 9.76 -10.43 -15.05
CA MET A 439 8.47 -10.80 -14.45
C MET A 439 7.36 -9.76 -14.65
N VAL A 440 7.69 -8.52 -15.02
CA VAL A 440 6.69 -7.48 -15.31
C VAL A 440 6.33 -7.55 -16.79
N PRO A 441 5.08 -7.91 -17.14
CA PRO A 441 4.65 -7.99 -18.53
C PRO A 441 4.48 -6.60 -19.14
N GLU A 442 4.33 -6.56 -20.46
CA GLU A 442 4.00 -5.33 -21.18
C GLU A 442 2.70 -4.71 -20.66
N GLY A 443 2.73 -3.40 -20.44
CA GLY A 443 1.59 -2.62 -19.98
C GLY A 443 0.70 -2.16 -21.12
N ARG A 444 -0.55 -1.83 -20.78
CA ARG A 444 -1.43 -1.03 -21.64
C ARG A 444 -1.24 0.44 -21.33
N GLU A 445 -0.96 1.24 -22.35
CA GLU A 445 -0.89 2.69 -22.23
C GLU A 445 -2.27 3.33 -22.43
N VAL A 446 -2.62 4.29 -21.58
CA VAL A 446 -3.79 5.16 -21.72
C VAL A 446 -3.31 6.59 -21.86
N VAL A 447 -3.71 7.26 -22.94
CA VAL A 447 -3.32 8.64 -23.25
C VAL A 447 -4.58 9.45 -23.53
N ALA A 448 -4.74 10.57 -22.83
CA ALA A 448 -5.79 11.53 -23.12
C ALA A 448 -5.57 12.22 -24.49
N PRO A 449 -6.63 12.53 -25.24
CA PRO A 449 -6.51 13.38 -26.43
C PRO A 449 -5.96 14.77 -26.09
N PRO A 450 -5.22 15.43 -26.99
CA PRO A 450 -4.64 16.76 -26.73
C PRO A 450 -5.65 17.82 -26.29
N GLU A 451 -6.85 17.83 -26.87
CA GLU A 451 -7.93 18.75 -26.51
C GLU A 451 -8.41 18.54 -25.05
N LEU A 452 -8.39 17.29 -24.58
CA LEU A 452 -8.75 16.95 -23.22
C LEU A 452 -7.65 17.35 -22.23
N MET A 453 -6.38 17.14 -22.61
CA MET A 453 -5.23 17.62 -21.83
C MET A 453 -5.26 19.13 -21.67
N GLN A 454 -5.54 19.88 -22.75
CA GLN A 454 -5.66 21.33 -22.70
C GLN A 454 -6.80 21.77 -21.78
N ALA A 455 -7.99 21.18 -21.93
CA ALA A 455 -9.14 21.53 -21.11
C ALA A 455 -8.87 21.31 -19.61
N TYR A 456 -8.22 20.21 -19.23
CA TYR A 456 -7.87 19.96 -17.83
C TYR A 456 -6.71 20.83 -17.33
N ALA A 457 -5.77 21.20 -18.19
CA ALA A 457 -4.73 22.17 -17.82
C ALA A 457 -5.35 23.54 -17.48
N GLU A 458 -6.34 24.00 -18.25
CA GLU A 458 -7.11 25.22 -17.97
C GLU A 458 -7.93 25.08 -16.68
N LEU A 459 -8.61 23.95 -16.49
CA LEU A 459 -9.40 23.68 -15.28
C LEU A 459 -8.53 23.67 -14.01
N ALA A 460 -7.32 23.09 -14.08
CA ALA A 460 -6.40 23.03 -12.95
C ALA A 460 -5.94 24.42 -12.47
N LEU A 461 -5.99 25.45 -13.31
CA LEU A 461 -5.70 26.85 -12.91
C LEU A 461 -6.82 27.49 -12.09
N THR A 462 -8.04 26.96 -12.19
CA THR A 462 -9.23 27.53 -11.51
C THR A 462 -9.48 26.94 -10.14
N ILE A 463 -8.70 25.92 -9.77
CA ILE A 463 -8.82 25.21 -8.51
C ILE A 463 -7.68 25.68 -7.62
N ASP A 464 -8.00 26.14 -6.40
CA ASP A 464 -7.01 26.27 -5.33
C ASP A 464 -6.51 24.87 -4.98
N LEU A 465 -5.51 24.41 -5.73
CA LEU A 465 -4.74 23.23 -5.39
C LEU A 465 -4.08 23.53 -4.03
N PRO A 466 -4.21 22.64 -3.03
CA PRO A 466 -3.78 22.96 -1.69
C PRO A 466 -2.34 23.46 -1.69
N ALA A 467 -2.15 24.68 -1.20
CA ALA A 467 -0.84 25.16 -0.82
C ALA A 467 -0.28 24.16 0.20
N GLY A 468 0.74 23.40 -0.22
CA GLY A 468 1.58 22.54 0.59
C GLY A 468 0.93 21.94 1.83
N VAL A 469 0.27 20.79 1.68
CA VAL A 469 0.02 19.93 2.85
C VAL A 469 1.40 19.56 3.40
N ALA A 470 1.69 19.98 4.64
CA ALA A 470 2.93 19.63 5.28
C ALA A 470 3.04 18.09 5.34
N PRO A 471 4.26 17.54 5.18
CA PRO A 471 4.48 16.12 5.34
C PRO A 471 3.96 15.68 6.72
N GLY A 472 3.02 14.73 6.75
CA GLY A 472 2.42 14.22 7.99
C GLY A 472 1.01 14.74 8.32
N ASP A 473 0.60 15.88 7.78
CA ASP A 473 -0.73 16.46 8.06
C ASP A 473 -1.85 15.68 7.37
N LYS A 474 -2.85 15.28 8.16
CA LYS A 474 -4.22 15.16 7.64
C LYS A 474 -4.65 16.56 7.18
N VAL A 475 -5.38 16.63 6.08
CA VAL A 475 -6.26 17.78 5.81
C VAL A 475 -7.11 17.98 7.07
N ARG A 476 -6.81 19.02 7.86
CA ARG A 476 -7.64 19.39 9.01
C ARG A 476 -9.00 19.78 8.46
N GLY A 477 -10.00 18.98 8.80
CA GLY A 477 -11.39 19.22 8.46
C GLY A 477 -12.10 17.92 8.16
N LEU A 478 -12.39 17.13 9.21
CA LEU A 478 -13.52 16.21 9.31
C LEU A 478 -13.55 15.66 10.75
N ALA A 479 -14.00 16.54 11.66
CA ALA A 479 -14.60 16.21 12.94
C ALA A 479 -15.52 17.40 13.26
N ASP A 480 -16.74 17.31 12.73
CA ASP A 480 -18.00 17.45 13.46
C ASP A 480 -19.12 16.85 12.60
#